data_AF-A0A817XFH7-F1
#
_entry.id   AF-A0A817XFH7-F1
#
_cell.length_a   1.000
_cell.length_b   1.000
_cell.length_c   1.000
_cell.angle_alpha   90.00
_cell.angle_beta   90.00
_cell.angle_gamma   90.00
#
_symmetry.space_group_name_H-M   'P 1'
#
loop_
_entity.id
_entity.type
_entity.pdbx_description
1 polymer ?
#
loop_
_entity_poly.entity_id
_entity_poly.type
_entity_poly.pdbx_seq_one_letter_code
_entity_poly.pdbx_strand_id
1 'polypeptide(L)'
;MHLCVRQLRCLRKWFLFRLYWYPLKVLYSTGVVTAYTAYGKGCGLYGFFNSLLWILLGLNIYWLYFILQLLFRTLLGTSNGLQDTREDDDEEEEETT
;
A
#
# COMPACT_ATOMS: atom_id res chain seq x y z
N MET A 1 22.96 -4.57 14.31
CA MET A 1 21.90 -5.46 13.75
C MET A 1 20.65 -5.61 14.65
N HIS A 2 20.76 -5.80 15.97
CA HIS A 2 19.60 -5.97 16.87
C HIS A 2 18.59 -4.80 16.93
N LEU A 3 19.04 -3.56 16.67
CA LEU A 3 18.17 -2.37 16.61
C LEU A 3 17.28 -2.35 15.35
N CYS A 4 17.78 -2.84 14.21
CA CYS A 4 17.03 -2.94 12.94
C CYS A 4 15.90 -3.98 13.02
N VAL A 5 16.14 -5.12 13.68
CA VAL A 5 15.14 -6.19 13.86
C VAL A 5 14.01 -5.77 14.80
N ARG A 6 14.28 -4.90 15.79
CA ARG A 6 13.22 -4.34 16.66
C ARG A 6 12.36 -3.32 15.91
N GLN A 7 12.96 -2.47 15.06
CA GLN A 7 12.21 -1.52 14.23
C GLN A 7 11.31 -2.25 13.22
N LEU A 8 11.80 -3.30 12.56
CA LEU A 8 11.00 -4.10 11.63
C LEU A 8 9.79 -4.78 12.29
N ARG A 9 9.92 -5.18 13.56
CA ARG A 9 8.84 -5.83 14.32
C ARG A 9 7.71 -4.87 14.69
N CYS A 10 8.05 -3.63 15.05
CA CYS A 10 7.08 -2.57 15.31
C CYS A 10 6.40 -2.11 14.01
N LEU A 11 7.17 -1.94 12.93
CA LEU A 11 6.64 -1.62 11.61
C LEU A 11 5.61 -2.66 11.17
N ARG A 12 5.89 -3.95 11.33
CA ARG A 12 4.95 -5.04 10.98
C ARG A 12 3.64 -4.97 11.77
N LYS A 13 3.72 -4.72 13.09
CA LYS A 13 2.52 -4.58 13.95
C LYS A 13 1.70 -3.34 13.56
N TRP A 14 2.38 -2.22 13.31
CA TRP A 14 1.75 -0.97 12.87
C TRP A 14 1.05 -1.12 11.52
N PHE A 15 1.71 -1.79 10.57
CA PHE A 15 1.17 -2.07 9.24
C PHE A 15 -0.08 -2.97 9.30
N LEU A 16 -0.03 -4.04 10.11
CA LEU A 16 -1.18 -4.93 10.33
C LEU A 16 -2.33 -4.21 11.03
N PHE A 17 -2.03 -3.36 12.02
CA PHE A 17 -3.05 -2.59 12.73
C PHE A 17 -3.73 -1.56 11.81
N ARG A 18 -2.94 -0.90 10.96
CA ARG A 18 -3.42 0.13 10.03
C ARG A 18 -4.15 -0.45 8.81
N LEU A 19 -3.76 -1.64 8.33
CA LEU A 19 -4.32 -2.25 7.12
C LEU A 19 -5.40 -3.30 7.37
N TYR A 20 -5.33 -4.05 8.47
CA TYR A 20 -6.20 -5.21 8.64
C TYR A 20 -7.22 -5.02 9.75
N TRP A 21 -6.79 -4.51 10.92
CA TRP A 21 -7.67 -4.54 12.08
C TRP A 21 -8.67 -3.39 12.10
N TYR A 22 -8.21 -2.17 11.83
CA TYR A 22 -9.04 -0.97 11.82
C TYR A 22 -9.97 -0.90 10.59
N PRO A 23 -9.46 -0.94 9.35
CA PRO A 23 -10.31 -0.69 8.18
C PRO A 23 -11.30 -1.82 7.92
N LEU A 24 -10.97 -3.08 8.21
CA LEU A 24 -11.90 -4.20 8.03
C LEU A 24 -13.07 -4.15 9.02
N LYS A 25 -12.81 -3.75 10.27
CA LYS A 25 -13.88 -3.52 11.26
C LYS A 25 -14.80 -2.38 10.84
N VAL A 26 -14.23 -1.28 10.34
CA VAL A 26 -15.00 -0.14 9.84
C VAL A 26 -15.87 -0.58 8.67
N LEU A 27 -15.31 -1.33 7.72
CA LEU A 27 -16.01 -1.84 6.54
C LEU A 27 -17.14 -2.81 6.89
N TYR A 28 -16.91 -3.67 7.88
CA TYR A 28 -17.94 -4.58 8.39
C TYR A 28 -19.08 -3.80 9.05
N SER A 29 -18.75 -2.80 9.87
CA SER A 29 -19.76 -1.95 10.51
C SER A 29 -20.59 -1.17 9.50
N THR A 30 -19.95 -0.54 8.51
CA THR A 30 -20.67 0.21 7.45
C THR A 30 -21.49 -0.71 6.55
N GLY A 31 -20.98 -1.91 6.25
CA GLY A 31 -21.69 -2.92 5.48
C GLY A 31 -22.96 -3.43 6.18
N VAL A 32 -22.87 -3.78 7.47
CA VAL A 32 -24.02 -4.24 8.25
C VAL A 32 -25.07 -3.13 8.41
N VAL A 33 -24.64 -1.90 8.71
CA VAL A 33 -25.54 -0.73 8.79
C VAL A 33 -26.23 -0.47 7.45
N THR A 34 -25.50 -0.60 6.34
CA THR A 34 -26.05 -0.43 5.00
C THR A 34 -27.09 -1.52 4.72
N ALA A 35 -26.80 -2.79 5.04
CA ALA A 35 -27.72 -3.90 4.84
C ALA A 35 -29.01 -3.74 5.65
N TYR A 36 -28.91 -3.31 6.92
CA TYR A 36 -30.08 -3.08 7.78
C TYR A 36 -30.91 -1.86 7.36
N THR A 37 -30.25 -0.78 6.93
CA THR A 37 -30.92 0.50 6.61
C THR A 37 -31.48 0.51 5.18
N ALA A 38 -30.77 -0.08 4.21
CA ALA A 38 -31.15 -0.09 2.81
C ALA A 38 -32.32 -1.03 2.50
N TYR A 39 -32.57 -2.05 3.33
CA TYR A 39 -33.67 -3.00 3.13
C TYR A 39 -35.07 -2.35 3.26
N GLY A 40 -35.18 -1.20 3.94
CA GLY A 40 -36.46 -0.54 4.21
C GLY A 40 -36.66 0.81 3.52
N LYS A 41 -35.61 1.44 3.00
CA LYS A 41 -35.68 2.77 2.40
C LYS A 41 -34.74 2.81 1.19
N GLY A 42 -35.32 2.79 -0.01
CA GLY A 42 -34.58 2.75 -1.27
C GLY A 42 -33.47 3.79 -1.29
N CYS A 43 -32.22 3.32 -1.27
CA CYS A 43 -31.07 4.21 -1.44
C CYS A 43 -29.87 3.41 -1.96
N GLY A 44 -29.71 3.42 -3.29
CA GLY A 44 -28.57 2.78 -3.95
C GLY A 44 -27.22 3.44 -3.66
N LEU A 45 -27.21 4.70 -3.21
CA LEU A 45 -25.98 5.45 -2.95
C LEU A 45 -25.17 4.91 -1.76
N TYR A 46 -25.81 4.34 -0.73
CA TYR A 46 -25.07 3.73 0.39
C TYR A 46 -24.32 2.47 -0.05
N GLY A 47 -24.92 1.66 -0.92
CA GLY A 47 -24.25 0.50 -1.52
C GLY A 47 -23.06 0.92 -2.39
N PHE A 48 -23.25 1.93 -3.24
CA PHE A 48 -22.17 2.49 -4.07
C PHE A 48 -21.01 3.02 -3.22
N PHE A 49 -21.31 3.81 -2.19
CA PHE A 49 -20.29 4.37 -1.31
C PHE A 49 -19.54 3.29 -0.52
N ASN A 50 -20.22 2.22 -0.08
CA ASN A 50 -19.58 1.08 0.56
C ASN A 50 -18.67 0.32 -0.41
N SER A 51 -19.03 0.21 -1.69
CA SER A 51 -18.14 -0.33 -2.73
C SER A 51 -16.90 0.54 -2.95
N LEU A 52 -17.03 1.87 -2.90
CA LEU A 52 -15.87 2.77 -2.95
C LEU A 52 -14.92 2.55 -1.77
N LEU A 53 -15.45 2.31 -0.57
CA LEU A 53 -14.65 1.95 0.62
C LEU A 53 -13.91 0.61 0.44
N TRP A 54 -14.54 -0.38 -0.20
CA TRP A 54 -13.89 -1.65 -0.56
C TRP A 54 -12.75 -1.45 -1.57
N ILE A 55 -12.98 -0.64 -2.61
CA ILE A 55 -11.96 -0.31 -3.61
C ILE A 55 -10.79 0.43 -2.97
N LEU A 56 -11.08 1.39 -2.09
CA LEU A 56 -10.07 2.15 -1.36
C LEU A 56 -9.21 1.23 -0.47
N LEU A 57 -9.84 0.27 0.22
CA LEU A 57 -9.12 -0.74 1.00
C LEU A 57 -8.24 -1.62 0.10
N GLY A 58 -8.78 -2.09 -1.04
CA GLY A 58 -8.03 -2.87 -2.01
C GLY A 58 -6.82 -2.12 -2.57
N LEU A 59 -6.99 -0.84 -2.89
CA LEU A 59 -5.91 0.02 -3.36
C LEU A 59 -4.82 0.20 -2.30
N ASN A 60 -5.20 0.36 -1.03
CA ASN A 60 -4.24 0.42 0.07
C ASN A 60 -3.46 -0.89 0.21
N ILE A 61 -4.12 -2.05 0.10
CA ILE A 61 -3.44 -3.36 0.13
C ILE A 61 -2.47 -3.50 -1.06
N TYR A 62 -2.90 -3.11 -2.26
CA TYR A 62 -2.07 -3.16 -3.47
C TYR A 62 -0.83 -2.27 -3.36
N TRP A 63 -1.00 -1.02 -2.92
CA TRP A 63 0.11 -0.10 -2.70
C TRP A 63 1.11 -0.65 -1.69
N LEU A 64 0.62 -1.22 -0.59
CA LEU A 64 1.48 -1.77 0.44
C LEU A 64 2.22 -3.03 -0.04
N TYR A 65 1.60 -3.87 -0.87
CA TYR A 65 2.28 -4.97 -1.55
C TYR A 65 3.44 -4.46 -2.41
N PHE A 66 3.24 -3.38 -3.17
CA PHE A 66 4.30 -2.75 -3.97
C PHE A 66 5.46 -2.23 -3.11
N ILE A 67 5.16 -1.56 -1.99
CA ILE A 67 6.19 -1.10 -1.03
C ILE A 67 6.94 -2.27 -0.41
N LEU A 68 6.26 -3.38 -0.08
CA LEU A 68 6.93 -4.59 0.42
C LEU A 68 7.85 -5.22 -0.63
N GLN A 69 7.44 -5.22 -1.90
CA GLN A 69 8.28 -5.72 -3.00
C GLN A 69 9.54 -4.88 -3.19
N LEU A 70 9.40 -3.55 -3.09
CA LEU A 70 10.53 -2.62 -3.12
C LEU A 70 11.46 -2.82 -1.92
N LEU A 71 10.89 -2.89 -0.71
CA LEU A 71 11.67 -3.14 0.51
C LEU A 71 12.39 -4.48 0.47
N PHE A 72 11.76 -5.53 -0.04
CA PHE A 72 12.38 -6.85 -0.18
C PHE A 72 13.57 -6.78 -1.15
N ARG A 73 13.41 -6.13 -2.30
CA ARG A 73 14.50 -5.88 -3.26
C ARG A 73 15.65 -5.06 -2.64
N THR A 74 15.32 -4.01 -1.87
CA THR A 74 16.32 -3.17 -1.17
C THR A 74 17.05 -3.94 -0.07
N LEU A 75 16.34 -4.75 0.72
CA LEU A 75 16.92 -5.51 1.83
C LEU A 75 17.70 -6.74 1.38
N LEU A 76 17.29 -7.40 0.29
CA LEU A 76 17.99 -8.56 -0.26
C LEU A 76 19.34 -8.18 -0.89
N GLY A 77 19.69 -6.89 -0.90
CA GLY A 77 21.06 -6.46 -1.14
C GLY A 77 21.48 -6.57 -2.60
N THR A 78 20.55 -6.39 -3.55
CA THR A 78 20.96 -5.89 -4.87
C THR A 78 21.30 -4.39 -4.72
N SER A 79 22.38 -4.09 -4.00
CA SER A 79 23.07 -2.81 -4.04
C SER A 79 24.09 -2.78 -5.19
N ASN A 80 23.89 -3.60 -6.21
CA ASN A 80 24.55 -3.44 -7.51
C ASN A 80 23.59 -2.62 -8.37
N GLY A 81 23.69 -1.29 -8.26
CA GLY A 81 23.04 -0.35 -9.17
C GLY A 81 21.51 -0.38 -9.16
N LEU A 82 20.88 0.27 -8.19
CA LEU A 82 19.87 1.26 -8.62
C LEU A 82 20.69 2.40 -9.23
N GLN A 83 21.19 2.16 -10.44
CA GLN A 83 21.77 3.21 -11.26
C GLN A 83 20.60 4.13 -11.55
N ASP A 84 20.62 5.29 -10.91
CA ASP A 84 19.61 6.31 -11.11
C ASP A 84 19.63 6.61 -12.62
N THR A 85 18.55 6.27 -13.34
CA THR A 85 18.40 6.55 -14.79
C THR A 85 18.37 8.08 -15.08
N ARG A 86 18.73 8.90 -14.09
CA ARG A 86 18.99 10.32 -14.21
C ARG A 86 20.43 10.64 -14.60
N GLU A 87 21.36 9.70 -14.50
CA GLU A 87 22.79 9.91 -14.82
C GLU A 87 23.26 9.13 -16.06
N ASP A 88 22.37 8.87 -17.01
CA ASP A 88 22.76 8.39 -18.33
C ASP A 88 22.30 9.44 -19.35
N ASP A 89 23.15 10.42 -19.70
CA ASP A 89 23.12 11.13 -21.01
C ASP A 89 24.12 12.32 -21.21
N ASP A 90 25.28 12.44 -20.53
CA ASP A 90 26.21 13.57 -20.81
C ASP A 90 27.72 13.22 -20.87
N GLU A 91 28.11 11.99 -21.26
CA GLU A 91 29.55 11.64 -21.46
C GLU A 91 29.83 10.90 -22.80
N GLU A 92 29.13 11.21 -23.89
CA GLU A 92 29.47 10.70 -25.24
C GLU A 92 29.56 11.81 -26.32
N GLU A 93 30.14 12.98 -26.05
CA GLU A 93 30.51 13.95 -27.11
C GLU A 93 31.80 14.76 -26.80
N GLU A 94 32.90 14.13 -26.35
CA GLU A 94 34.20 14.85 -26.26
C GLU A 94 35.44 13.98 -26.58
N GLU A 95 35.37 13.05 -27.53
CA GLU A 95 36.57 12.40 -28.06
C GLU A 95 36.33 11.85 -29.48
N THR A 96 36.34 12.72 -30.51
CA THR A 96 36.82 12.41 -31.88
C THR A 96 36.54 13.59 -32.84
N THR A 97 37.64 14.23 -33.30
CA THR A 97 37.84 15.10 -34.50
C THR A 97 37.97 16.61 -34.27
#